data_AF-A0A1M6SQK0-F1
#
_entry.id   AF-A0A1M6SQK0-F1
#
_cell.length_a   1.000
_cell.length_b   1.000
_cell.length_c   1.000
_cell.angle_alpha   90.00
_cell.angle_beta   90.00
_cell.angle_gamma   90.00
#
_symmetry.space_group_name_H-M   'P 1'
#
loop_
_entity.id
_entity.type
_entity.pdbx_description
1 polymer ?
#
loop_
_entity_poly.entity_id
_entity_poly.type
_entity_poly.pdbx_seq_one_letter_code
_entity_poly.pdbx_strand_id
1 'polypeptide(L)'
;MKRFLSSHSPSQAAEWQPLRRTAAEEQAHARWVEQQVYLNWAGPYFKAYHFSKAGIQGQGLRAQLLDEPGRRGVVMLYDPSIGPGNFRHFFDLLRDRVLALGYNLSTSDQRTLHHEQYTETIDKHLLKPRPNDCTATGRCNQRYGNVVLDLVRVNGQPGFIRFFSNPYHDAIFTPPHSFEELLAAVLDLPPAPAHVQALIPRYAKG
;
A
#
# COMPACT_ATOMS: atom_id res chain seq x y z
N MET A 1 10.07 42.31 33.80
CA MET A 1 10.15 41.01 33.11
C MET A 1 8.87 40.77 32.34
N LYS A 2 8.90 40.88 30.99
CA LYS A 2 7.74 40.59 30.13
C LYS A 2 7.83 39.13 29.67
N ARG A 3 6.84 38.31 30.03
CA ARG A 3 6.67 36.95 29.51
C ARG A 3 6.09 37.04 28.09
N PHE A 4 6.86 36.59 27.11
CA PHE A 4 6.36 36.30 25.77
C PHE A 4 5.65 34.94 25.84
N LEU A 5 4.32 34.95 25.79
CA LEU A 5 3.53 33.74 25.53
C LEU A 5 3.38 33.65 24.02
N SER A 6 4.20 32.81 23.40
CA SER A 6 4.06 32.44 22.00
C SER A 6 2.79 31.60 21.85
N SER A 7 1.75 32.19 21.28
CA SER A 7 0.52 31.48 20.94
C SER A 7 0.83 30.50 19.81
N HIS A 8 1.03 29.23 20.15
CA HIS A 8 1.01 28.17 19.16
C HIS A 8 -0.45 27.97 18.74
N SER A 9 -0.80 28.43 17.55
CA SER A 9 -2.03 28.02 16.90
C SER A 9 -1.99 26.49 16.78
N PRO A 10 -3.06 25.76 17.15
CA PRO A 10 -3.13 24.33 16.86
C PRO A 10 -3.03 24.17 15.34
N SER A 11 -2.14 23.31 14.85
CA SER A 11 -2.20 22.88 13.45
C SER A 11 -3.63 22.41 13.22
N GLN A 12 -4.35 23.00 12.25
CA GLN A 12 -5.64 22.46 11.82
C GLN A 12 -5.46 20.96 11.61
N ALA A 13 -6.19 20.15 12.39
CA ALA A 13 -6.14 18.71 12.25
C ALA A 13 -6.60 18.41 10.82
N ALA A 14 -5.67 18.02 9.95
CA ALA A 14 -6.00 17.79 8.56
C ALA A 14 -7.05 16.69 8.45
N GLU A 15 -8.17 17.01 7.82
CA GLU A 15 -9.31 16.12 7.64
C GLU A 15 -9.01 15.07 6.55
N TRP A 16 -9.56 13.86 6.72
CA TRP A 16 -9.56 12.86 5.65
C TRP A 16 -10.60 13.25 4.60
N GLN A 17 -10.22 13.20 3.33
CA GLN A 17 -11.10 13.49 2.21
C GLN A 17 -11.09 12.33 1.23
N PRO A 18 -12.17 12.07 0.49
CA PRO A 18 -12.17 11.00 -0.51
C PRO A 18 -11.02 11.16 -1.52
N LEU A 19 -10.21 10.12 -1.67
CA LEU A 19 -9.16 10.05 -2.68
C LEU A 19 -9.83 9.85 -4.04
N ARG A 20 -9.74 10.86 -4.90
CA ARG A 20 -10.30 10.83 -6.25
C ARG A 20 -9.18 10.84 -7.28
N ARG A 21 -9.15 9.81 -8.12
CA ARG A 21 -8.36 9.82 -9.35
C ARG A 21 -9.15 10.55 -10.43
N THR A 22 -8.46 11.32 -11.26
CA THR A 22 -9.03 11.88 -12.48
C THR A 22 -9.23 10.77 -13.52
N ALA A 23 -10.13 10.98 -14.48
CA ALA A 23 -10.35 10.02 -15.56
C ALA A 23 -9.06 9.73 -16.37
N ALA A 24 -8.20 10.74 -16.55
CA ALA A 24 -6.91 10.58 -17.22
C ALA A 24 -5.96 9.68 -16.42
N GLU A 25 -5.93 9.84 -15.09
CA GLU A 25 -5.13 8.99 -14.20
C GLU A 25 -5.62 7.54 -14.18
N GLU A 26 -6.94 7.32 -14.17
CA GLU A 26 -7.53 5.98 -14.24
C GLU A 26 -7.21 5.29 -15.58
N GLN A 27 -7.33 6.00 -16.70
CA GLN A 27 -6.95 5.49 -18.01
C GLN A 27 -5.45 5.21 -18.14
N ALA A 28 -4.60 6.05 -17.53
CA ALA A 28 -3.17 5.80 -17.46
C ALA A 28 -2.86 4.54 -16.65
N HIS A 29 -3.54 4.36 -15.50
CA HIS A 29 -3.40 3.17 -14.67
C HIS A 29 -3.85 1.90 -15.40
N ALA A 30 -5.04 1.92 -16.01
CA ALA A 30 -5.55 0.79 -16.78
C ALA A 30 -4.56 0.34 -17.87
N ARG A 31 -4.01 1.29 -18.64
CA ARG A 31 -2.99 1.00 -19.66
C ARG A 31 -1.69 0.45 -19.05
N TRP A 32 -1.24 0.99 -17.93
CA TRP A 32 -0.05 0.52 -17.21
C TRP A 32 -0.22 -0.91 -16.70
N VAL A 33 -1.42 -1.27 -16.23
CA VAL A 33 -1.79 -2.64 -15.82
C VAL A 33 -1.86 -3.58 -17.02
N GLU A 34 -2.53 -3.17 -18.11
CA GLU A 34 -2.64 -3.94 -19.35
C GLU A 34 -1.26 -4.25 -19.95
N GLN A 35 -0.34 -3.28 -19.92
CA GLN A 35 1.04 -3.44 -20.36
C GLN A 35 1.94 -4.16 -19.34
N GLN A 36 1.38 -4.59 -18.21
CA GLN A 36 2.05 -5.33 -17.15
C GLN A 36 3.32 -4.65 -16.60
N VAL A 37 3.37 -3.31 -16.64
CA VAL A 37 4.55 -2.54 -16.20
C VAL A 37 4.90 -2.82 -14.73
N TYR A 38 3.93 -3.24 -13.93
CA TYR A 38 4.13 -3.68 -12.54
C TYR A 38 5.08 -4.85 -12.34
N LEU A 39 5.32 -5.68 -13.35
CA LEU A 39 6.23 -6.82 -13.24
C LEU A 39 7.67 -6.36 -12.91
N ASN A 40 7.99 -5.09 -13.19
CA ASN A 40 9.27 -4.48 -12.81
C ASN A 40 9.47 -4.38 -11.30
N TRP A 41 8.41 -4.43 -10.49
CA TRP A 41 8.48 -4.18 -9.05
C TRP A 41 7.75 -5.20 -8.19
N ALA A 42 6.76 -5.93 -8.72
CA ALA A 42 6.01 -6.91 -7.93
C ALA A 42 6.89 -8.03 -7.37
N GLY A 43 7.53 -8.81 -8.26
CA GLY A 43 8.48 -9.85 -7.87
C GLY A 43 9.68 -9.30 -7.08
N PRO A 44 10.29 -8.17 -7.49
CA PRO A 44 11.37 -7.55 -6.72
C PRO A 44 11.00 -7.13 -5.29
N TYR A 45 9.80 -6.57 -5.04
CA TYR A 45 9.36 -6.27 -3.67
C TYR A 45 9.00 -7.53 -2.88
N PHE A 46 8.43 -8.55 -3.52
CA PHE A 46 8.22 -9.86 -2.89
C PHE A 46 9.56 -10.46 -2.41
N LYS A 47 10.58 -10.45 -3.27
CA LYS A 47 11.94 -10.88 -2.94
C LYS A 47 12.55 -10.02 -1.82
N ALA A 48 12.38 -8.70 -1.87
CA ALA A 48 12.87 -7.78 -0.85
C ALA A 48 12.27 -8.07 0.54
N TYR A 49 10.98 -8.40 0.61
CA TYR A 49 10.34 -8.82 1.85
C TYR A 49 10.99 -10.08 2.43
N HIS A 50 11.23 -11.10 1.61
CA HIS A 50 11.87 -12.34 2.06
C HIS A 50 13.32 -12.13 2.49
N PHE A 51 14.06 -11.26 1.80
CA PHE A 51 15.39 -10.84 2.24
C PHE A 51 15.35 -10.15 3.60
N SER A 52 14.41 -9.23 3.81
CA SER A 52 14.21 -8.58 5.11
C SER A 52 13.93 -9.61 6.22
N LYS A 53 13.07 -10.61 5.94
CA LYS A 53 12.78 -11.72 6.86
C LYS A 53 14.01 -12.58 7.19
N ALA A 54 14.92 -12.74 6.23
CA ALA A 54 16.16 -13.48 6.41
C ALA A 54 17.30 -12.63 7.01
N GLY A 55 17.07 -11.35 7.32
CA GLY A 55 18.12 -10.43 7.79
C GLY A 55 19.12 -10.02 6.71
N ILE A 56 18.81 -10.23 5.43
CA ILE A 56 19.66 -9.86 4.29
C ILE A 56 19.37 -8.40 3.92
N GLN A 57 20.42 -7.58 3.86
CA GLN A 57 20.33 -6.16 3.52
C GLN A 57 21.15 -5.82 2.26
N GLY A 58 20.88 -4.66 1.65
CA GLY A 58 21.68 -4.11 0.55
C GLY A 58 21.46 -4.74 -0.83
N GLN A 59 20.39 -5.51 -1.02
CA GLN A 59 20.08 -6.18 -2.29
C GLN A 59 18.78 -5.65 -2.90
N GLY A 60 18.89 -4.96 -4.04
CA GLY A 60 17.73 -4.50 -4.83
C GLY A 60 16.82 -3.50 -4.09
N LEU A 61 15.51 -3.60 -4.34
CA LEU A 61 14.51 -2.77 -3.67
C LEU A 61 14.51 -3.01 -2.15
N ARG A 62 14.12 -1.99 -1.39
CA ARG A 62 14.13 -2.06 0.07
C ARG A 62 12.72 -2.28 0.61
N ALA A 63 12.61 -3.26 1.49
CA ALA A 63 11.40 -3.55 2.25
C ALA A 63 11.73 -3.70 3.74
N GLN A 64 10.85 -3.20 4.60
CA GLN A 64 10.94 -3.39 6.06
C GLN A 64 9.73 -4.19 6.53
N LEU A 65 9.96 -5.15 7.44
CA LEU A 65 8.86 -5.89 8.06
C LEU A 65 8.07 -4.93 8.95
N LEU A 66 6.75 -5.03 8.88
CA LEU A 66 5.85 -4.42 9.85
C LEU A 66 5.31 -5.54 10.74
N ASP A 67 5.74 -5.54 12.00
CA ASP A 67 5.32 -6.50 13.02
C ASP A 67 4.89 -5.73 14.26
N GLU A 68 3.58 -5.52 14.39
CA GLU A 68 2.96 -4.87 15.53
C GLU A 68 1.91 -5.81 16.14
N PRO A 69 1.57 -5.66 17.44
CA PRO A 69 0.48 -6.44 18.03
C PRO A 69 -0.80 -6.35 17.19
N GLY A 70 -1.25 -7.50 16.66
CA GLY A 70 -2.45 -7.61 15.83
C GLY A 70 -2.28 -7.18 14.35
N ARG A 71 -1.08 -6.78 13.91
CA ARG A 71 -0.85 -6.37 12.51
C ARG A 71 0.46 -6.94 11.96
N ARG A 72 0.38 -7.48 10.75
CA ARG A 72 1.54 -8.01 10.01
C ARG A 72 1.57 -7.39 8.64
N GLY A 73 2.75 -6.98 8.19
CA GLY A 73 2.86 -6.23 6.94
C GLY A 73 4.27 -6.05 6.42
N VAL A 74 4.34 -5.21 5.40
CA VAL A 74 5.58 -4.73 4.78
C VAL A 74 5.50 -3.23 4.51
N VAL A 75 6.61 -2.55 4.72
CA VAL A 75 6.85 -1.19 4.24
C VAL A 75 7.76 -1.28 3.03
N MET A 76 7.22 -1.00 1.85
CA MET A 76 7.94 -0.97 0.57
C MET A 76 8.47 0.45 0.35
N LEU A 77 9.79 0.63 0.47
CA LEU A 77 10.40 1.95 0.32
C LEU A 77 10.49 2.33 -1.16
N TYR A 78 10.23 3.61 -1.45
CA TYR A 78 10.43 4.18 -2.77
C TYR A 78 11.90 4.12 -3.18
N ASP A 79 12.12 3.86 -4.47
CA ASP A 79 13.42 3.96 -5.13
C ASP A 79 13.29 4.92 -6.33
N PRO A 80 14.21 5.89 -6.51
CA PRO A 80 14.14 6.84 -7.61
C PRO A 80 14.07 6.22 -9.01
N SER A 81 14.61 5.00 -9.20
CA SER A 81 14.53 4.28 -10.48
C SER A 81 13.10 3.89 -10.88
N ILE A 82 12.17 3.87 -9.92
CA ILE A 82 10.75 3.60 -10.16
C ILE A 82 10.09 4.80 -10.83
N GLY A 83 10.36 6.00 -10.31
CA GLY A 83 9.64 7.22 -10.64
C GLY A 83 8.29 7.33 -9.91
N PRO A 84 7.86 8.55 -9.53
CA PRO A 84 6.65 8.76 -8.72
C PRO A 84 5.36 8.26 -9.38
N GLY A 85 5.21 8.38 -10.70
CA GLY A 85 3.99 7.94 -11.40
C GLY A 85 3.81 6.42 -11.33
N ASN A 86 4.87 5.67 -11.60
CA ASN A 86 4.90 4.22 -11.46
C ASN A 86 4.61 3.77 -10.03
N PHE A 87 5.17 4.47 -9.03
CA PHE A 87 4.95 4.12 -7.63
C PHE A 87 3.49 4.35 -7.20
N ARG A 88 2.84 5.41 -7.70
CA ARG A 88 1.40 5.62 -7.54
C ARG A 88 0.57 4.53 -8.22
N HIS A 89 0.91 4.15 -9.45
CA HIS A 89 0.25 3.04 -10.13
C HIS A 89 0.44 1.70 -9.42
N PHE A 90 1.61 1.48 -8.84
CA PHE A 90 1.88 0.28 -8.04
C PHE A 90 1.03 0.26 -6.77
N PHE A 91 0.85 1.39 -6.08
CA PHE A 91 -0.10 1.51 -4.97
C PHE A 91 -1.54 1.16 -5.37
N ASP A 92 -2.04 1.73 -6.48
CA ASP A 92 -3.39 1.46 -6.98
C ASP A 92 -3.54 -0.02 -7.42
N LEU A 93 -2.49 -0.63 -7.98
CA LEU A 93 -2.49 -2.06 -8.34
C LEU A 93 -2.62 -2.97 -7.11
N LEU A 94 -1.92 -2.66 -6.02
CA LEU A 94 -2.02 -3.47 -4.80
C LEU A 94 -3.48 -3.53 -4.32
N ARG A 95 -4.20 -2.41 -4.38
CA ARG A 95 -5.64 -2.36 -4.08
C ARG A 95 -6.40 -3.27 -5.02
N ASP A 96 -6.19 -3.17 -6.33
CA ASP A 96 -6.94 -3.95 -7.33
C ASP A 96 -6.69 -5.46 -7.20
N ARG A 97 -5.43 -5.85 -6.90
CA ARG A 97 -5.06 -7.23 -6.61
C ARG A 97 -5.77 -7.76 -5.37
N VAL A 98 -5.83 -6.97 -4.29
CA VAL A 98 -6.57 -7.36 -3.07
C VAL A 98 -8.07 -7.45 -3.34
N LEU A 99 -8.65 -6.54 -4.13
CA LEU A 99 -10.05 -6.62 -4.56
C LEU A 99 -10.35 -7.91 -5.32
N ALA A 100 -9.43 -8.35 -6.19
CA ALA A 100 -9.55 -9.62 -6.91
C ALA A 100 -9.53 -10.85 -5.99
N LEU A 101 -8.99 -10.74 -4.76
CA LEU A 101 -9.04 -11.78 -3.73
C LEU A 101 -10.40 -11.86 -2.99
N GLY A 102 -11.43 -11.17 -3.48
CA GLY A 102 -12.78 -11.22 -2.92
C GLY A 102 -13.03 -10.20 -1.81
N TYR A 103 -12.24 -9.14 -1.75
CA TYR A 103 -12.43 -8.03 -0.82
C TYR A 103 -13.43 -6.99 -1.37
N ASN A 104 -13.85 -6.06 -0.51
CA ASN A 104 -14.52 -4.83 -0.89
C ASN A 104 -13.72 -3.62 -0.41
N LEU A 105 -13.69 -2.56 -1.22
CA LEU A 105 -13.11 -1.28 -0.85
C LEU A 105 -14.06 -0.58 0.14
N SER A 106 -13.65 -0.45 1.40
CA SER A 106 -14.44 0.20 2.44
C SER A 106 -14.15 1.70 2.49
N THR A 107 -12.89 2.09 2.27
CA THR A 107 -12.45 3.48 2.34
C THR A 107 -11.33 3.72 1.34
N SER A 108 -11.34 4.88 0.69
CA SER A 108 -10.30 5.34 -0.21
C SER A 108 -10.17 6.84 -0.04
N ASP A 109 -9.28 7.25 0.86
CA ASP A 109 -9.19 8.63 1.34
C ASP A 109 -7.76 9.15 1.28
N GLN A 110 -7.62 10.46 1.32
CA GLN A 110 -6.36 11.19 1.36
C GLN A 110 -6.39 12.19 2.52
N ARG A 111 -5.23 12.41 3.13
CA ARG A 111 -5.01 13.48 4.10
C ARG A 111 -3.66 14.13 3.87
N THR A 112 -3.58 15.45 4.04
CA THR A 112 -2.32 16.21 3.97
C THR A 112 -2.05 16.90 5.30
N LEU A 113 -0.99 16.48 5.98
CA LEU A 113 -0.47 17.07 7.20
C LEU A 113 0.54 18.18 6.88
N HIS A 114 0.38 19.33 7.53
CA HIS A 114 1.31 20.43 7.46
C HIS A 114 2.15 20.46 8.73
N HIS A 115 3.41 20.05 8.63
CA HIS A 115 4.41 20.20 9.67
C HIS A 115 5.16 21.52 9.46
N GLU A 116 5.93 21.95 10.46
CA GLU A 116 6.69 23.21 10.38
C GLU A 116 7.64 23.26 9.18
N GLN A 117 8.26 22.12 8.82
CA GLN A 117 9.31 22.05 7.80
C GLN A 117 8.92 21.26 6.54
N TYR A 118 7.82 20.52 6.56
CA TYR A 118 7.42 19.68 5.45
C TYR A 118 5.92 19.42 5.41
N THR A 119 5.44 19.00 4.26
CA THR A 119 4.09 18.44 4.11
C THR A 119 4.17 16.94 3.98
N GLU A 120 3.28 16.23 4.67
CA GLU A 120 3.10 14.80 4.52
C GLU A 120 1.72 14.54 3.93
N THR A 121 1.64 13.77 2.86
CA THR A 121 0.36 13.34 2.28
C THR A 121 0.26 11.83 2.35
N ILE A 122 -0.87 11.34 2.86
CA ILE A 122 -1.17 9.91 2.98
C ILE A 122 -2.40 9.61 2.13
N ASP A 123 -2.23 8.80 1.07
CA ASP A 123 -3.33 8.14 0.38
C ASP A 123 -3.57 6.80 1.06
N LYS A 124 -4.82 6.46 1.40
CA LYS A 124 -5.19 5.27 2.16
C LYS A 124 -6.28 4.48 1.45
N HIS A 125 -6.08 3.17 1.34
CA HIS A 125 -7.14 2.21 1.02
C HIS A 125 -7.36 1.26 2.20
N LEU A 126 -8.61 1.16 2.67
CA LEU A 126 -9.05 0.13 3.62
C LEU A 126 -9.95 -0.85 2.89
N LEU A 127 -9.55 -2.12 2.88
CA LEU A 127 -10.29 -3.21 2.26
C LEU A 127 -10.75 -4.20 3.32
N LYS A 128 -12.01 -4.64 3.22
CA LYS A 128 -12.61 -5.63 4.12
C LYS A 128 -12.93 -6.93 3.37
N PRO A 129 -12.83 -8.09 4.01
CA PRO A 129 -13.34 -9.32 3.42
C PRO A 129 -14.87 -9.23 3.30
N ARG A 130 -15.43 -9.80 2.23
CA ARG A 130 -16.89 -9.86 2.08
C ARG A 130 -17.48 -10.83 3.11
N PRO A 131 -18.61 -10.49 3.75
CA PRO A 131 -19.22 -11.32 4.80
C PRO A 131 -20.07 -12.48 4.26
N ASN A 132 -19.76 -12.97 3.05
CA ASN A 132 -20.60 -13.93 2.32
C ASN A 132 -20.06 -15.37 2.35
N ASP A 133 -18.91 -15.58 2.97
CA ASP A 133 -18.27 -16.89 3.09
C ASP A 133 -18.30 -17.32 4.56
N CYS A 134 -19.45 -17.81 5.03
CA CYS A 134 -19.58 -18.34 6.37
C CYS A 134 -19.75 -19.86 6.33
N THR A 135 -18.97 -20.55 7.16
CA THR A 135 -18.97 -22.01 7.28
C THR A 135 -20.31 -22.50 7.82
N ALA A 136 -20.60 -23.80 7.65
CA ALA A 136 -21.78 -24.44 8.23
C ALA A 136 -21.86 -24.31 9.77
N THR A 137 -20.74 -24.02 10.44
CA THR A 137 -20.69 -23.77 11.89
C THR A 137 -21.07 -22.33 12.29
N GLY A 138 -21.42 -21.49 11.32
CA GLY A 138 -21.77 -20.08 11.52
C GLY A 138 -20.55 -19.13 11.59
N ARG A 139 -19.32 -19.66 11.56
CA ARG A 139 -18.10 -18.83 11.56
C ARG A 139 -17.80 -18.31 10.17
N CYS A 140 -17.54 -17.01 10.04
CA CYS A 140 -17.24 -16.37 8.77
C CYS A 140 -15.74 -16.40 8.45
N ASN A 141 -15.41 -16.70 7.20
CA ASN A 141 -14.06 -16.67 6.68
C ASN A 141 -13.57 -15.23 6.59
N GLN A 142 -12.66 -14.88 7.49
CA GLN A 142 -12.06 -13.55 7.51
C GLN A 142 -10.90 -13.38 6.52
N ARG A 143 -10.48 -14.44 5.82
CA ARG A 143 -9.30 -14.45 4.95
C ARG A 143 -8.08 -13.98 5.73
N TYR A 144 -7.50 -12.83 5.35
CA TYR A 144 -6.35 -12.23 6.01
C TYR A 144 -6.75 -11.17 7.07
N GLY A 145 -8.04 -10.99 7.35
CA GLY A 145 -8.58 -9.85 8.10
C GLY A 145 -8.79 -8.62 7.21
N ASN A 146 -8.86 -7.44 7.83
CA ASN A 146 -8.81 -6.18 7.10
C ASN A 146 -7.45 -6.03 6.40
N VAL A 147 -7.44 -5.46 5.21
CA VAL A 147 -6.21 -5.10 4.50
C VAL A 147 -6.12 -3.59 4.36
N VAL A 148 -4.95 -3.04 4.65
CA VAL A 148 -4.71 -1.59 4.57
C VAL A 148 -3.49 -1.33 3.69
N LEU A 149 -3.66 -0.35 2.80
CA LEU A 149 -2.60 0.20 1.98
C LEU A 149 -2.48 1.69 2.26
N ASP A 150 -1.27 2.16 2.54
CA ASP A 150 -0.97 3.59 2.65
C ASP A 150 0.17 3.95 1.70
N LEU A 151 -0.03 4.93 0.82
CA LEU A 151 1.05 5.60 0.10
C LEU A 151 1.38 6.91 0.81
N VAL A 152 2.59 7.00 1.35
CA VAL A 152 3.07 8.19 2.06
C VAL A 152 4.00 9.00 1.15
N ARG A 153 3.72 10.30 1.03
CA ARG A 153 4.52 11.28 0.29
C ARG A 153 4.98 12.39 1.23
N VAL A 154 6.23 12.84 1.10
CA VAL A 154 6.77 13.98 1.82
C VAL A 154 7.16 15.06 0.80
N ASN A 155 6.66 16.28 0.97
CA ASN A 155 6.85 17.39 0.03
C ASN A 155 6.50 17.00 -1.42
N GLY A 156 5.42 16.22 -1.58
CA GLY A 156 4.95 15.70 -2.87
C GLY A 156 5.76 14.53 -3.44
N GLN A 157 6.88 14.14 -2.81
CA GLN A 157 7.71 13.02 -3.27
C GLN A 157 7.33 11.72 -2.56
N PRO A 158 7.23 10.59 -3.27
CA PRO A 158 6.93 9.30 -2.66
C PRO A 158 8.02 8.88 -1.67
N GLY A 159 7.59 8.47 -0.48
CA GLY A 159 8.45 7.88 0.54
C GLY A 159 8.33 6.36 0.55
N PHE A 160 7.13 5.83 0.77
CA PHE A 160 6.90 4.40 0.88
C PHE A 160 5.42 4.03 0.71
N ILE A 161 5.18 2.74 0.47
CA ILE A 161 3.88 2.10 0.60
C ILE A 161 3.90 1.20 1.84
N ARG A 162 2.95 1.35 2.74
CA ARG A 162 2.67 0.34 3.78
C ARG A 162 1.57 -0.57 3.27
N PHE A 163 1.81 -1.88 3.35
CA PHE A 163 0.83 -2.91 3.02
C PHE A 163 0.77 -3.90 4.18
N PHE A 164 -0.36 -3.96 4.87
CA PHE A 164 -0.51 -4.82 6.03
C PHE A 164 -1.91 -5.38 6.16
N SER A 165 -2.00 -6.51 6.87
CA SER A 165 -3.26 -7.11 7.29
C SER A 165 -3.49 -6.92 8.80
N ASN A 166 -4.76 -6.85 9.17
CA ASN A 166 -5.24 -6.70 10.54
C ASN A 166 -6.37 -7.72 10.78
N PRO A 167 -6.03 -8.95 11.20
CA PRO A 167 -6.98 -10.00 11.54
C PRO A 167 -7.98 -9.60 12.63
N TYR A 168 -9.19 -10.14 12.55
CA TYR A 168 -10.17 -10.07 13.62
C TYR A 168 -9.88 -11.16 14.66
N HIS A 169 -9.86 -10.76 15.93
CA HIS A 169 -9.71 -11.65 17.07
C HIS A 169 -11.05 -11.90 17.75
N ASP A 170 -12.02 -12.40 16.99
CA ASP A 170 -13.35 -12.74 17.46
C ASP A 170 -13.68 -14.20 17.09
N ALA A 171 -14.35 -14.92 18.00
CA ALA A 171 -14.74 -16.31 17.82
C ALA A 171 -15.71 -16.53 16.64
N ILE A 172 -16.42 -15.49 16.20
CA ILE A 172 -17.30 -15.55 15.03
C ILE A 172 -16.54 -15.70 13.70
N PHE A 173 -15.21 -15.49 13.69
CA PHE A 173 -14.40 -15.66 12.48
C PHE A 173 -13.57 -16.94 12.52
N THR A 174 -13.23 -17.50 11.36
CA THR A 174 -12.22 -18.57 11.26
C THR A 174 -10.83 -18.04 11.63
N PRO A 175 -9.84 -18.90 11.94
CA PRO A 175 -8.44 -18.47 12.00
C PRO A 175 -8.04 -17.71 10.71
N PRO A 176 -7.29 -16.61 10.82
CA PRO A 176 -6.87 -15.86 9.65
C PRO A 176 -5.77 -16.61 8.88
N HIS A 177 -5.76 -16.44 7.57
CA HIS A 177 -4.61 -16.78 6.73
C HIS A 177 -3.44 -15.82 7.04
N SER A 178 -2.21 -16.26 6.75
CA SER A 178 -1.00 -15.51 7.03
C SER A 178 -0.83 -14.28 6.12
N PHE A 179 -0.05 -13.29 6.58
CA PHE A 179 0.30 -12.15 5.73
C PHE A 179 1.18 -12.58 4.55
N GLU A 180 2.02 -13.59 4.74
CA GLU A 180 2.87 -14.16 3.69
C GLU A 180 2.05 -14.73 2.53
N GLU A 181 0.94 -15.43 2.82
CA GLU A 181 0.01 -15.91 1.80
C GLU A 181 -0.68 -14.76 1.05
N LEU A 182 -1.06 -13.69 1.75
CA LEU A 182 -1.58 -12.47 1.12
C LEU A 182 -0.53 -11.83 0.20
N LEU A 183 0.69 -11.68 0.69
CA LEU A 183 1.77 -11.05 -0.05
C LEU A 183 2.12 -11.85 -1.31
N ALA A 184 2.19 -13.18 -1.20
CA ALA A 184 2.42 -14.07 -2.33
C ALA A 184 1.29 -13.94 -3.38
N ALA A 185 0.03 -13.97 -2.94
CA ALA A 185 -1.12 -13.83 -3.85
C ALA A 185 -1.14 -12.49 -4.62
N VAL A 186 -0.52 -11.44 -4.06
CA VAL A 186 -0.50 -10.09 -4.65
C VAL A 186 0.77 -9.83 -5.47
N LEU A 187 1.93 -10.34 -5.03
CA LEU A 187 3.25 -9.92 -5.54
C LEU A 187 4.16 -11.04 -6.06
N ASP A 188 3.86 -12.33 -5.81
CA ASP A 188 4.66 -13.43 -6.34
C ASP A 188 4.38 -13.62 -7.83
N LEU A 189 5.09 -12.82 -8.64
CA LEU A 189 4.91 -12.69 -10.08
C LEU A 189 6.24 -12.86 -10.80
N PRO A 190 6.22 -13.34 -12.05
CA PRO A 190 7.43 -13.51 -12.84
C PRO A 190 8.16 -12.17 -13.06
N PRO A 191 9.47 -12.21 -13.36
CA PRO A 191 10.22 -11.01 -13.69
C PRO A 191 9.69 -10.34 -14.97
N ALA A 192 9.79 -9.01 -15.03
CA ALA A 192 9.44 -8.25 -16.24
C ALA A 192 10.31 -8.66 -17.44
N PRO A 193 9.72 -8.97 -18.60
CA PRO A 193 10.48 -9.13 -19.84
C PRO A 193 11.05 -7.77 -20.29
N ALA A 194 12.10 -7.79 -21.12
CA ALA A 194 12.83 -6.57 -21.51
C ALA A 194 11.94 -5.49 -22.15
N HIS A 195 10.93 -5.88 -22.94
CA HIS A 195 10.01 -4.91 -23.55
C HIS A 195 9.12 -4.20 -22.52
N VAL A 196 8.82 -4.85 -21.38
CA VAL A 196 8.10 -4.24 -20.25
C VAL A 196 9.01 -3.33 -19.43
N GLN A 197 10.29 -3.69 -19.27
CA GLN A 197 11.29 -2.82 -18.62
C GLN A 197 11.49 -1.52 -19.40
N ALA A 198 11.48 -1.58 -20.74
CA ALA A 198 11.58 -0.40 -21.60
C ALA A 198 10.43 0.61 -21.41
N LEU A 199 9.31 0.20 -20.79
CA LEU A 199 8.17 1.07 -20.51
C LEU A 199 8.30 1.89 -19.21
N ILE A 200 9.29 1.60 -18.36
CA ILE A 200 9.46 2.33 -17.08
C ILE A 200 9.46 3.86 -17.26
N PRO A 201 10.24 4.46 -18.20
CA PRO A 201 10.31 5.91 -18.34
C PRO A 201 8.98 6.56 -18.75
N ARG A 202 8.11 5.80 -19.45
CA ARG A 202 6.82 6.29 -19.95
C ARG A 202 5.88 6.73 -18.83
N TYR A 203 5.98 6.08 -17.68
CA TYR A 203 5.11 6.26 -16.53
C TYR A 203 5.85 6.80 -15.31
N ALA A 204 7.11 7.20 -15.48
CA ALA A 204 7.94 7.68 -14.37
C ALA A 204 7.39 8.99 -13.76
N LYS A 205 6.77 9.85 -14.57
CA LYS A 205 6.19 11.12 -14.11
C LYS A 205 4.79 10.89 -13.53
N GLY A 206 4.51 11.57 -12.41
CA GLY A 206 3.21 11.58 -11.73
C GLY A 206 2.18 12.43 -12.45
#